data_AF-A0A5J9T358-F1
#
_entry.id   AF-A0A5J9T358-F1
#
_cell.length_a   1.000
_cell.length_b   1.000
_cell.length_c   1.000
_cell.angle_alpha   90.00
_cell.angle_beta   90.00
_cell.angle_gamma   90.00
#
_symmetry.space_group_name_H-M   'P 1'
#
loop_
_entity.id
_entity.type
_entity.pdbx_description
1 polymer ?
#
loop_
_entity_poly.entity_id
_entity_poly.type
_entity_poly.pdbx_seq_one_letter_code
_entity_poly.pdbx_strand_id
1 'polypeptide(L)'
;SFSSVLGQLGNKGAVSVRFFVHGTSFCFVCCHLDSGGEDGDALLRNTDAASVLSRTSFHGHGHGGAPPPEEPLPKNILDHE
;
A
#
# COMPACT_ATOMS: atom_id res chain seq x y z
N SER A 1 5.96 -2.76 -9.09
CA SER A 1 6.11 -1.40 -8.52
C SER A 1 6.34 -1.50 -7.04
N PHE A 2 7.20 -0.65 -6.48
CA PHE A 2 7.58 -0.64 -5.06
C PHE A 2 7.19 0.71 -4.44
N SER A 3 6.63 0.69 -3.23
CA SER A 3 6.28 1.90 -2.48
C SER A 3 6.68 1.77 -1.02
N SER A 4 7.00 2.88 -0.37
CA SER A 4 7.38 2.91 1.04
C SER A 4 6.83 4.16 1.70
N VAL A 5 6.23 3.98 2.89
CA VAL A 5 5.62 5.05 3.70
C VAL A 5 6.27 5.03 5.07
N LEU A 6 6.93 6.12 5.45
CA LEU A 6 7.51 6.30 6.78
C LEU A 6 6.48 6.92 7.74
N GLY A 7 6.46 6.44 8.99
CA GLY A 7 5.64 6.97 10.09
C GLY A 7 6.22 8.25 10.71
N GLN A 8 5.47 8.88 11.64
CA GLN A 8 5.79 10.22 12.16
C GLN A 8 7.00 10.30 13.11
N LEU A 9 7.44 9.20 13.74
CA LEU A 9 8.66 9.18 14.56
C LEU A 9 9.10 7.73 14.84
N GLY A 10 10.28 7.31 14.37
CA GLY A 10 10.87 5.99 14.67
C GLY A 10 10.86 4.96 13.53
N ASN A 11 10.81 3.67 13.88
CA ASN A 11 10.88 2.51 12.98
C ASN A 11 9.50 2.01 12.49
N LYS A 12 8.46 2.84 12.63
CA LYS A 12 7.09 2.56 12.18
C LYS A 12 6.91 3.00 10.73
N GLY A 13 6.14 2.23 9.98
CA GLY A 13 5.89 2.51 8.57
C GLY A 13 5.41 1.28 7.82
N ALA A 14 5.43 1.37 6.50
CA ALA A 14 5.03 0.28 5.63
C ALA A 14 5.84 0.24 4.34
N VAL A 15 5.99 -0.97 3.80
CA VAL A 15 6.56 -1.24 2.49
C VAL A 15 5.56 -2.06 1.70
N SER A 16 5.38 -1.72 0.42
CA SER A 16 4.51 -2.46 -0.47
C SER A 16 5.16 -2.85 -1.78
N VAL A 17 4.74 -4.01 -2.29
CA VAL A 17 5.15 -4.60 -3.55
C VAL A 17 3.91 -4.93 -4.37
N ARG A 18 3.94 -4.50 -5.64
CA ARG A 18 2.91 -4.85 -6.63
C ARG A 18 3.50 -5.49 -7.87
N PHE A 19 2.91 -6.58 -8.34
CA PHE A 19 3.26 -7.26 -9.59
C PHE A 19 2.03 -7.91 -10.23
N PHE A 20 2.21 -8.49 -11.43
CA PHE A 20 1.14 -9.17 -12.18
C PHE A 20 1.45 -10.65 -12.37
N VAL A 21 0.41 -11.48 -12.28
CA VAL A 21 0.46 -12.91 -12.61
C VAL A 21 -0.75 -13.22 -13.48
N HIS A 22 -0.52 -13.69 -14.71
CA HIS A 22 -1.59 -14.01 -15.69
C HIS A 22 -2.64 -12.90 -15.88
N GLY A 23 -2.22 -11.63 -15.85
CA GLY A 23 -3.11 -10.47 -15.98
C GLY A 23 -3.78 -10.03 -14.68
N THR A 24 -3.71 -10.83 -13.61
CA THR A 24 -4.18 -10.46 -12.28
C THR A 24 -3.11 -9.66 -11.53
N SER A 25 -3.50 -8.52 -10.95
CA SER A 25 -2.63 -7.65 -10.16
C SER A 25 -2.62 -8.11 -8.69
N PHE A 26 -1.43 -8.32 -8.12
CA PHE A 26 -1.24 -8.64 -6.70
C PHE A 26 -0.50 -7.51 -6.00
N CYS A 27 -0.93 -7.19 -4.78
CA CYS A 27 -0.30 -6.22 -3.91
C CYS A 27 -0.07 -6.83 -2.52
N PHE A 28 1.16 -6.76 -2.03
CA PHE A 28 1.52 -7.15 -0.66
C PHE A 28 1.98 -5.91 0.10
N VAL A 29 1.46 -5.72 1.31
CA VAL A 29 1.85 -4.63 2.20
C VAL A 29 2.33 -5.19 3.52
N CYS A 30 3.56 -4.85 3.90
CA CYS A 30 4.11 -5.14 5.21
C CYS A 30 4.13 -3.85 6.03
N CYS A 31 3.48 -3.85 7.19
CA CYS A 31 3.36 -2.67 8.07
C CYS A 31 3.96 -2.96 9.44
N HIS A 32 4.64 -1.97 10.02
CA HIS A 32 5.03 -1.93 11.42
C HIS A 32 4.31 -0.72 12.04
N LEU A 33 3.19 -0.98 12.70
CA LEU A 33 2.34 0.04 13.33
C LEU A 33 2.69 0.18 14.82
N ASP A 34 2.08 1.17 15.49
CA ASP A 34 2.21 1.30 16.94
C ASP A 34 1.76 0.03 17.67
N SER A 35 2.49 -0.36 18.72
CA SER A 35 2.21 -1.59 19.48
C SER A 35 0.87 -1.49 20.22
N GLY A 36 0.47 -0.28 20.62
CA GLY A 36 -0.79 0.04 21.30
C GLY A 36 -0.95 -0.70 22.63
N GLY A 37 -0.75 0.01 23.74
CA GLY A 37 -0.75 -0.56 25.10
C GLY A 37 -1.92 -0.10 25.98
N GLU A 38 -2.61 0.97 25.62
CA GLU A 38 -3.65 1.60 26.45
C GLU A 38 -5.03 1.63 25.77
N ASP A 39 -6.09 1.79 26.57
CA ASP A 39 -7.45 1.97 26.08
C ASP A 39 -7.56 3.25 25.25
N GLY A 40 -7.76 3.10 23.94
CA GLY A 40 -7.76 4.20 22.96
C GLY A 40 -6.73 4.02 21.84
N ASP A 41 -5.70 3.20 22.05
CA ASP A 41 -4.64 2.97 21.05
C ASP A 41 -5.12 2.18 19.83
N ALA A 42 -6.21 1.43 19.95
CA ALA A 42 -6.82 0.76 18.79
C ALA A 42 -7.26 1.77 17.71
N LEU A 43 -7.74 2.95 18.13
CA LEU A 43 -8.09 4.03 17.20
C LEU A 43 -6.84 4.57 16.50
N LEU A 44 -5.77 4.81 17.27
CA LEU A 44 -4.48 5.25 16.74
C LEU A 44 -3.89 4.26 15.73
N ARG A 45 -3.87 2.95 16.05
CA ARG A 45 -3.41 1.92 15.11
C ARG A 45 -4.26 1.86 13.84
N ASN A 46 -5.58 2.02 13.95
CA ASN A 46 -6.46 2.05 12.79
C ASN A 46 -6.21 3.30 11.93
N THR A 47 -5.97 4.45 12.55
CA THR A 47 -5.57 5.68 11.84
C THR A 47 -4.23 5.50 11.13
N ASP A 48 -3.24 4.85 11.77
CA ASP A 48 -1.96 4.54 11.14
C ASP A 48 -2.13 3.60 9.94
N ALA A 49 -2.97 2.56 10.08
CA ALA A 49 -3.28 1.65 8.99
C ALA A 49 -3.97 2.38 7.81
N ALA A 50 -4.96 3.22 8.09
CA ALA A 50 -5.64 4.03 7.06
C ALA A 50 -4.67 5.02 6.36
N SER A 51 -3.73 5.59 7.11
CA SER A 51 -2.68 6.46 6.58
C SER A 51 -1.72 5.69 5.66
N VAL A 52 -1.29 4.48 6.06
CA VAL A 52 -0.47 3.61 5.22
C VAL A 52 -1.18 3.26 3.92
N LEU A 53 -2.46 2.87 3.98
CA LEU A 53 -3.22 2.52 2.79
C LEU A 53 -3.39 3.73 1.86
N SER A 54 -3.88 4.85 2.36
CA SER A 54 -4.12 6.06 1.56
C SER A 54 -2.84 6.64 0.94
N ARG A 55 -1.69 6.51 1.60
CA ARG A 55 -0.40 7.02 1.13
C ARG A 55 0.36 6.04 0.24
N THR A 56 -0.08 4.78 0.16
CA THR A 56 0.54 3.77 -0.70
C THR A 56 0.08 3.97 -2.15
N SER A 57 0.97 4.53 -2.97
CA SER A 57 0.77 4.67 -4.42
C SER A 57 1.76 3.82 -5.22
N PHE A 58 1.29 3.31 -6.35
CA PHE A 58 2.09 2.55 -7.30
C PHE A 58 2.28 3.39 -8.56
N HIS A 59 3.51 3.87 -8.77
CA HIS A 59 3.85 4.51 -10.04
C HIS A 59 3.73 3.46 -11.15
N GLY A 60 2.91 3.74 -12.14
CA GLY A 60 2.77 2.96 -13.36
C GLY A 60 4.03 3.09 -14.22
N HIS A 61 5.11 2.45 -13.82
CA HIS A 61 6.22 2.22 -14.74
C HIS A 61 5.80 1.05 -15.64
N GLY A 62 5.25 1.42 -16.80
CA GLY A 62 5.14 0.52 -17.93
C GLY A 62 6.55 0.02 -18.27
N HIS A 63 6.87 -1.17 -17.79
CA HIS A 63 8.03 -1.91 -18.26
C HIS A 63 7.51 -3.16 -18.96
N GLY A 64 7.43 -3.08 -20.29
CA GLY A 64 7.61 -4.23 -21.17
C GLY A 64 6.39 -4.84 -21.85
N GLY A 65 5.16 -4.41 -21.58
CA GLY A 65 3.98 -4.89 -22.29
C GLY A 65 2.85 -3.89 -22.20
N ALA A 66 2.26 -3.55 -23.34
CA ALA A 66 1.08 -2.68 -23.38
C ALA A 66 0.01 -3.23 -22.42
N PRO A 67 -0.60 -2.38 -21.57
CA PRO A 67 -1.75 -2.81 -20.79
C PRO A 67 -2.86 -3.26 -21.75
N PRO A 68 -3.61 -4.32 -21.43
CA PRO A 68 -4.80 -4.68 -22.20
C PRO A 68 -5.74 -3.46 -22.26
N PRO A 69 -6.48 -3.25 -23.37
CA PRO A 69 -7.10 -1.95 -23.69
C PRO A 69 -8.18 -1.40 -22.74
N GLU A 70 -8.61 -2.08 -21.67
CA GLU A 70 -9.91 -1.74 -21.06
C GLU A 70 -9.98 -1.48 -19.56
N GLU A 71 -8.91 -1.61 -18.76
CA GLU A 71 -9.00 -1.22 -17.35
C GLU A 71 -7.82 -0.37 -16.86
N PRO A 72 -8.08 0.87 -16.38
CA PRO A 72 -7.03 1.71 -15.80
C PRO A 72 -6.48 1.01 -14.57
N LEU A 73 -5.18 0.71 -14.60
CA LEU A 73 -4.49 0.06 -13.48
C LEU A 73 -4.69 0.86 -12.19
N PRO A 74 -5.00 0.19 -11.05
CA PRO A 74 -5.13 0.88 -9.77
C PRO A 74 -3.86 1.65 -9.43
N LYS A 75 -3.97 2.94 -9.15
CA LYS A 75 -2.82 3.83 -8.92
C LYS A 75 -2.43 3.86 -7.44
N ASN A 76 -3.36 3.48 -6.58
CA ASN A 76 -3.15 3.30 -5.15
C ASN A 76 -3.69 1.93 -4.72
N ILE A 77 -3.51 1.58 -3.44
CA ILE A 77 -4.01 0.31 -2.90
C ILE A 77 -5.54 0.26 -2.74
N LEU A 78 -6.18 1.41 -2.51
CA LEU A 78 -7.63 1.54 -2.35
C LEU A 78 -8.38 1.37 -3.68
N ASP A 79 -7.68 1.48 -4.81
CA ASP A 79 -8.22 1.25 -6.15
C ASP A 79 -8.26 -0.26 -6.51
N HIS A 80 -7.71 -1.16 -5.67
CA HIS A 80 -7.82 -2.62 -5.87
C HIS A 80 -9.15 -3.11 -5.27
N GLU A 81 -10.22 -3.07 -6.05
CA GLU A 81 -11.49 -3.78 -5.79
C GLU A 81 -11.47 -5.20 -6.38
#